data_AF-A0A954D122-F1
#
_entry.id   AF-A0A954D122-F1
#
_cell.length_a   1.000
_cell.length_b   1.000
_cell.length_c   1.000
_cell.angle_alpha   90.00
_cell.angle_beta   90.00
_cell.angle_gamma   90.00
#
_symmetry.space_group_name_H-M   'P 1'
#
loop_
_entity.id
_entity.type
_entity.pdbx_description
1 polymer ?
#
loop_
_entity_poly.entity_id
_entity_poly.type
_entity_poly.pdbx_seq_one_letter_code
_entity_poly.pdbx_strand_id
1 'polypeptide(L)' 'MSYRSAGESHGAALTVILEGIPRGLLLDVAQVDRQLKRRQGGA' A
#
# COMPACT_ATOMS: atom_id res chain seq x y z
N MET A 1 -12.50 3.08 9.96
CA MET A 1 -11.44 2.60 9.06
C MET A 1 -10.24 3.49 9.26
N SER A 2 -9.12 2.93 9.71
CA SER A 2 -7.89 3.65 10.04
C SER A 2 -6.71 3.03 9.30
N TYR A 3 -5.67 3.83 9.05
CA TYR A 3 -4.42 3.33 8.51
C TYR A 3 -3.21 3.95 9.21
N ARG A 4 -2.12 3.19 9.25
CA ARG A 4 -0.80 3.63 9.74
C ARG A 4 0.26 3.23 8.73
N SER A 5 1.13 4.17 8.38
CA SER A 5 2.29 3.92 7.52
C SER A 5 3.58 4.02 8.31
N ALA A 6 4.59 3.24 7.94
CA ALA A 6 5.92 3.27 8.52
C ALA A 6 6.99 2.94 7.46
N GLY A 7 8.24 3.23 7.79
CA GLY A 7 9.41 2.97 6.94
C GLY A 7 10.15 4.24 6.55
N GLU A 8 11.42 4.08 6.25
CA GLU A 8 12.35 5.15 5.89
C GLU A 8 12.60 5.13 4.38
N SER A 9 12.85 6.31 3.77
CA SER A 9 13.09 6.42 2.32
C SER A 9 14.27 5.57 1.82
N HIS A 10 15.27 5.33 2.67
CA HIS A 10 16.45 4.49 2.40
C HIS A 10 16.52 3.26 3.32
N GLY A 11 15.42 2.93 4.00
CA GLY A 11 15.32 1.74 4.84
C GLY A 11 15.04 0.49 4.03
N ALA A 12 14.96 -0.66 4.70
CA ALA A 12 14.74 -1.94 4.05
C ALA A 12 13.37 -2.03 3.34
N ALA A 13 12.32 -1.38 3.88
CA ALA A 13 10.98 -1.42 3.32
C ALA A 13 10.08 -0.28 3.83
N LEU A 14 8.99 -0.04 3.09
CA LEU A 14 7.83 0.73 3.53
C LEU A 14 6.69 -0.24 3.90
N THR A 15 5.95 0.06 4.96
CA THR A 15 4.85 -0.80 5.46
C THR A 15 3.61 0.03 5.75
N VAL A 16 2.43 -0.55 5.50
CA VAL A 16 1.13 0.04 5.86
C VAL A 16 0.26 -0.99 6.57
N ILE A 17 -0.35 -0.60 7.68
CA ILE A 17 -1.36 -1.38 8.42
C ILE A 17 -2.72 -0.72 8.20
N LEU A 18 -3.71 -1.52 7.80
CA LEU A 18 -5.10 -1.09 7.59
C LEU A 18 -6.01 -1.77 8.60
N GLU A 19 -6.87 -1.01 9.27
CA GLU A 19 -7.76 -1.50 10.32
C GLU A 19 -9.22 -1.15 10.03
N GLY A 20 -10.12 -2.05 10.44
CA GLY A 20 -11.57 -1.92 10.20
C GLY A 20 -12.00 -2.28 8.79
N ILE A 21 -11.28 -3.19 8.12
CA ILE A 21 -11.63 -3.70 6.78
C ILE A 21 -12.78 -4.72 6.90
N PRO A 22 -13.85 -4.60 6.10
CA PRO A 22 -14.92 -5.57 6.09
C PRO A 22 -14.45 -6.94 5.58
N ARG A 23 -15.04 -8.01 6.12
CA ARG A 23 -14.82 -9.38 5.65
C ARG A 23 -15.23 -9.52 4.18
N GLY A 24 -14.46 -10.31 3.42
CA GLY A 24 -14.78 -10.63 2.03
C GLY A 24 -14.26 -9.63 1.01
N LEU A 25 -13.60 -8.56 1.46
CA LEU A 25 -12.80 -7.74 0.57
C LEU A 25 -11.61 -8.56 0.06
N LEU A 26 -11.55 -8.78 -1.26
CA LEU A 26 -10.42 -9.44 -1.90
C LEU A 26 -9.27 -8.45 -2.05
N LEU A 27 -8.09 -8.86 -1.61
CA LEU A 27 -6.85 -8.10 -1.81
C LEU A 27 -6.12 -8.66 -3.03
N ASP A 28 -6.02 -7.85 -4.08
CA ASP A 28 -5.25 -8.18 -5.28
C ASP A 28 -3.90 -7.44 -5.25
N VAL A 29 -2.83 -8.19 -5.07
CA VAL A 29 -1.45 -7.66 -5.04
C VAL A 29 -1.09 -7.00 -6.37
N ALA A 30 -1.53 -7.56 -7.50
CA ALA A 30 -1.23 -7.00 -8.81
C ALA A 30 -1.91 -5.63 -9.03
N GLN A 31 -3.04 -5.39 -8.36
CA GLN A 31 -3.67 -4.08 -8.37
C GLN A 31 -2.85 -3.06 -7.59
N VAL A 32 -2.30 -3.44 -6.43
CA VAL A 32 -1.42 -2.58 -5.62
C VAL A 32 -0.15 -2.21 -6.41
N ASP A 33 0.53 -3.20 -6.99
CA ASP A 33 1.76 -2.98 -7.78
C ASP A 33 1.53 -2.05 -8.96
N ARG A 34 0.38 -2.17 -9.63
CA ARG A 34 -0.02 -1.29 -10.72
C ARG A 34 -0.15 0.16 -10.26
N GLN A 35 -0.73 0.41 -9.08
CA GLN A 35 -0.83 1.77 -8.52
C GLN A 35 0.54 2.31 -8.11
N LEU A 36 1.40 1.48 -7.51
CA LEU A 36 2.77 1.87 -7.18
C LEU A 36 3.55 2.25 -8.43
N LYS A 37 3.46 1.46 -9.50
CA LYS A 37 4.08 1.75 -10.79
C LYS A 37 3.57 3.05 -11.41
N ARG A 38 2.26 3.30 -11.36
CA ARG A 38 1.68 4.58 -11.83
C ARG A 38 2.26 5.78 -11.09
N ARG A 39 2.49 5.67 -9.77
CA ARG A 39 3.09 6.74 -8.95
C ARG A 39 4.53 7.09 -9.36
N GLN A 40 5.26 6.15 -9.94
CA GLN A 40 6.67 6.34 -10.31
C GLN A 40 6.83 7.15 -11.60
N GLY A 41 5.82 7.15 -12.48
CA GLY A 41 5.82 7.96 -13.69
C GLY A 41 5.41 9.39 -13.34
N GLY A 42 6.39 10.29 -13.19
CA GLY A 42 6.12 11.72 -13.25
C GLY A 42 5.47 12.09 -14.58
N ALA A 43 4.61 13.11 -14.59
CA ALA A 43 4.08 13.71 -15.81
C ALA A 43 5.21 14.19 -16.74
#